data_AF-A0A378AR92-F1
#
_entry.id   AF-A0A378AR92-F1
#
_cell.length_a   1.000
_cell.length_b   1.000
_cell.length_c   1.000
_cell.angle_alpha   90.00
_cell.angle_beta   90.00
_cell.angle_gamma   90.00
#
_symmetry.space_group_name_H-M   'P 1'
#
loop_
_entity.id
_entity.type
_entity.pdbx_description
1 polymer ?
#
loop_
_entity_poly.entity_id
_entity_poly.type
_entity_poly.pdbx_seq_one_letter_code
_entity_poly.pdbx_strand_id
1 'polypeptide(L)' 'MEYIRQQRMSLCRRLLLTTPGYRIVDICMMVGYDDLSAFNRTFKKYHALTPTQYRYQITRQK' A
#
# COMPACT_ATOMS: atom_id res chain seq x y z
N MET A 1 -15.49 -1.83 -11.48
CA MET A 1 -14.02 -1.58 -11.42
C MET A 1 -13.53 -1.05 -10.07
N GLU A 2 -14.36 -0.38 -9.26
CA GLU A 2 -13.94 0.18 -7.96
C GLU A 2 -13.72 -0.88 -6.86
N TYR A 3 -14.50 -1.96 -6.90
CA TYR A 3 -14.40 -3.08 -5.96
C TYR A 3 -13.03 -3.74 -5.95
N ILE A 4 -12.45 -3.99 -7.14
CA ILE A 4 -11.12 -4.58 -7.28
C ILE A 4 -10.05 -3.65 -6.69
N ARG A 5 -10.16 -2.34 -6.94
CA ARG A 5 -9.24 -1.35 -6.37
C ARG A 5 -9.29 -1.33 -4.84
N GLN A 6 -10.49 -1.40 -4.25
CA GLN A 6 -10.63 -1.48 -2.80
C GLN A 6 -10.02 -2.76 -2.22
N GLN A 7 -10.24 -3.92 -2.84
CA GLN A 7 -9.62 -5.16 -2.37
C GLN A 7 -8.09 -5.12 -2.46
N ARG A 8 -7.53 -4.59 -3.55
CA ARG A 8 -6.07 -4.40 -3.69
C ARG A 8 -5.52 -3.50 -2.59
N MET A 9 -6.22 -2.42 -2.25
CA MET A 9 -5.79 -1.50 -1.20
C MET A 9 -5.89 -2.11 0.20
N SER A 10 -6.92 -2.93 0.44
CA SER A 10 -7.05 -3.70 1.68
C SER A 10 -5.90 -4.71 1.83
N LEU A 11 -5.55 -5.42 0.75
CA LEU A 11 -4.40 -6.31 0.72
C LEU A 11 -3.09 -5.55 0.98
N CYS A 12 -2.90 -4.41 0.33
CA CYS A 12 -1.74 -3.54 0.55
C CYS A 12 -1.60 -3.17 2.03
N ARG A 13 -2.69 -2.73 2.66
CA ARG A 13 -2.71 -2.35 4.07
C ARG A 13 -2.29 -3.53 4.96
N ARG A 14 -2.81 -4.72 4.66
CA ARG A 14 -2.46 -5.96 5.36
C ARG A 14 -0.97 -6.27 5.23
N LEU A 15 -0.43 -6.22 4.01
CA LEU A 15 1.01 -6.44 3.75
C LEU A 15 1.90 -5.41 4.46
N LEU A 16 1.49 -4.14 4.49
CA LEU A 16 2.24 -3.11 5.24
C LEU A 16 2.29 -3.39 6.74
N LEU A 17 1.23 -4.00 7.30
CA LEU A 17 1.14 -4.37 8.72
C LEU A 17 1.86 -5.68 9.06
N THR A 18 1.70 -6.72 8.24
CA THR A 18 2.25 -8.05 8.50
C THR A 18 3.72 -8.17 8.16
N THR A 19 4.20 -7.35 7.23
CA THR A 19 5.54 -7.48 6.64
C THR A 19 6.31 -6.16 6.70
N PRO A 20 6.73 -5.72 7.90
CA PRO A 20 7.45 -4.47 8.11
C PRO A 20 8.87 -4.48 7.54
N GLY A 21 9.35 -5.58 6.93
CA GLY A 21 10.63 -5.67 6.23
C GLY A 21 10.54 -5.55 4.70
N TYR A 22 9.35 -5.69 4.12
CA TYR A 22 9.20 -5.71 2.66
C TYR A 22 9.35 -4.32 2.07
N ARG A 23 9.94 -4.20 0.87
CA ARG A 23 10.03 -2.89 0.21
C ARG A 23 8.67 -2.55 -0.40
N ILE A 24 8.39 -1.24 -0.51
CA ILE A 24 7.14 -0.76 -1.10
C ILE A 24 6.97 -1.23 -2.55
N VAL A 25 8.09 -1.40 -3.29
CA VAL A 25 8.09 -1.97 -4.65
C VAL A 25 7.59 -3.42 -4.67
N ASP A 26 8.02 -4.26 -3.72
CA ASP A 26 7.59 -5.65 -3.66
C ASP A 26 6.09 -5.73 -3.33
N ILE A 27 5.62 -4.86 -2.43
CA ILE A 27 4.20 -4.75 -2.06
C ILE A 27 3.37 -4.30 -3.28
N CYS A 28 3.86 -3.31 -4.04
CA CYS A 28 3.24 -2.83 -5.28
C CYS A 28 3.01 -3.98 -6.27
N MET A 29 4.03 -4.80 -6.52
CA MET A 29 3.92 -5.96 -7.41
C MET A 29 2.93 -7.00 -6.85
N MET A 30 2.97 -7.28 -5.54
CA MET A 30 2.05 -8.24 -4.90
C MET A 30 0.58 -7.83 -4.95
N VAL A 31 0.27 -6.53 -4.92
CA VAL A 31 -1.12 -6.04 -5.04
C VAL A 31 -1.58 -5.92 -6.51
N GLY A 32 -0.75 -6.34 -7.47
CA GLY A 32 -1.07 -6.36 -8.90
C GLY A 32 -0.91 -4.99 -9.57
N TYR A 33 0.05 -4.18 -9.12
CA TYR A 33 0.48 -2.96 -9.80
C TYR A 33 1.90 -3.15 -10.36
N ASP A 34 2.04 -2.91 -11.65
CA ASP A 34 3.33 -2.93 -12.34
C ASP A 34 4.10 -1.61 -12.11
N ASP A 35 3.37 -0.51 -11.91
CA ASP A 35 3.94 0.82 -11.77
C ASP A 35 3.72 1.42 -10.36
N LEU A 36 4.84 1.78 -9.73
CA LEU A 36 4.90 2.41 -8.41
C LEU A 36 4.20 3.78 -8.37
N SER A 37 4.26 4.55 -9.47
CA SER A 37 3.65 5.89 -9.53
C SER A 37 2.12 5.79 -9.56
N ALA A 38 1.57 4.88 -10.35
CA ALA A 38 0.14 4.56 -10.42
C ALA A 38 -0.37 4.01 -9.08
N PHE A 39 0.40 3.11 -8.47
CA PHE A 39 0.12 2.59 -7.14
C PHE A 39 0.10 3.69 -6.08
N ASN A 40 1.13 4.54 -6.01
CA ASN A 40 1.21 5.65 -5.06
C ASN A 40 0.06 6.64 -5.22
N ARG A 41 -0.29 7.01 -6.45
CA ARG A 41 -1.43 7.90 -6.75
C ARG A 41 -2.74 7.28 -6.26
N THR A 42 -2.94 5.99 -6.52
CA THR A 42 -4.16 5.30 -6.12
C THR A 42 -4.20 5.14 -4.60
N PHE A 43 -3.14 4.64 -3.97
CA PHE A 43 -3.06 4.49 -2.53
C PHE A 43 -3.29 5.82 -1.80
N LYS A 44 -2.68 6.91 -2.27
CA LYS A 44 -2.91 8.27 -1.75
C LYS A 44 -4.35 8.73 -1.94
N LYS A 45 -5.01 8.39 -3.04
CA LYS A 45 -6.44 8.70 -3.25
C LYS A 45 -7.35 7.98 -2.23
N TYR A 46 -7.03 6.74 -1.86
CA TYR A 46 -7.84 5.95 -0.92
C TYR A 46 -7.51 6.22 0.56
N HIS A 47 -6.24 6.45 0.89
CA HIS A 47 -5.75 6.54 2.27
C HIS A 47 -5.21 7.92 2.66
N ALA A 48 -5.28 8.91 1.77
CA ALA A 48 -4.69 10.26 1.89
C ALA A 48 -3.16 10.32 2.12
N LEU A 49 -2.53 9.17 2.35
CA LEU A 49 -1.11 9.00 2.67
C LEU A 49 -0.44 8.18 1.58
N THR A 50 0.88 8.27 1.46
CA THR A 50 1.65 7.32 0.65
C THR A 50 1.85 6.01 1.42
N PRO A 51 2.02 4.86 0.76
CA PRO A 51 2.28 3.58 1.42
C PRO A 51 3.51 3.62 2.34
N THR A 52 4.54 4.39 1.97
CA THR A 52 5.71 4.66 2.83
C THR A 52 5.35 5.44 4.10
N GLN A 53 4.55 6.51 3.97
CA GLN A 53 4.10 7.29 5.13
C GLN A 53 3.16 6.48 6.02
N TYR A 54 2.26 5.71 5.41
CA TYR A 54 1.38 4.80 6.14
C TYR A 54 2.19 3.80 6.95
N ARG A 55 3.22 3.18 6.34
CA ARG A 55 4.17 2.30 7.03
C ARG A 55 4.88 2.99 8.19
N TYR A 56 5.38 4.20 7.98
CA TYR A 56 6.06 4.95 9.03
C TYR A 56 5.14 5.27 10.22
N GLN A 57 3.87 5.58 9.97
CA GLN A 57 2.90 5.81 11.04
C GLN A 57 2.62 4.54 11.85
N ILE A 58 2.46 3.38 11.20
CA ILE A 58 2.20 2.11 11.90
C ILE A 58 3.43 1.60 12.66
N THR A 59 4.64 1.83 12.17
CA THR A 59 5.86 1.50 12.95
C THR A 59 6.13 2.47 14.09
N ARG A 60 5.70 3.74 14.01
CA ARG A 60 5.84 4.71 15.12
C ARG A 60 4.79 4.58 16.22
N GLN A 61 3.68 3.88 15.96
CA GLN A 61 2.64 3.60 16.96
C GLN A 61 2.89 2.32 17.78
N LYS A 62 3.99 1.60 17.50
CA LYS A 62 4.49 0.50 18.32
C LYS A 62 5.66 1.00 19.17
#